data_AF-A0A250L0Q2-F1
#
_entry.id   AF-A0A250L0Q2-F1
#
_cell.length_a   1.000
_cell.length_b   1.000
_cell.length_c   1.000
_cell.angle_alpha   90.00
_cell.angle_beta   90.00
_cell.angle_gamma   90.00
#
_symmetry.space_group_name_H-M   'P 1'
#
loop_
_entity.id
_entity.type
_entity.pdbx_description
1 polymer ?
#
loop_
_entity_poly.entity_id
_entity_poly.type
_entity_poly.pdbx_seq_one_letter_code
_entity_poly.pdbx_strand_id
1 'polypeptide(L)'
;MSGFLRTGKRRNAKALLTVLPSGKTVEVARGVNLLEAIAAAGEAVAHRCGGRARCGECHVLVRQGWRGLSKVRQAERDRLTQVCGAESLSRLACQAALGVHNKVIIELINH
;
A
#
# COMPACT_ATOMS: atom_id res chain seq x y z
N MET A 1 26.13 15.07 37.79
CA MET A 1 26.92 14.58 36.64
C MET A 1 26.00 13.74 35.77
N SER A 2 25.90 14.09 34.48
CA SER A 2 25.26 13.37 33.35
C SER A 2 23.77 12.98 33.53
N GLY A 3 22.77 13.65 32.96
CA GLY A 3 22.77 14.37 31.69
C GLY A 3 22.62 13.40 30.50
N PHE A 4 21.47 12.73 30.37
CA PHE A 4 21.06 12.05 29.13
C PHE A 4 19.59 12.37 28.78
N LEU A 5 19.31 13.65 28.61
CA LEU A 5 18.32 14.08 27.62
C LEU A 5 18.98 13.91 26.25
N ARG A 6 18.45 13.01 25.40
CA ARG A 6 18.41 13.08 23.92
C ARG A 6 18.24 11.69 23.32
N THR A 7 17.05 11.42 22.80
CA THR A 7 16.93 11.01 21.39
C THR A 7 15.52 11.39 20.94
N GLY A 8 15.43 12.53 20.27
CA GLY A 8 14.24 12.88 19.51
C GLY A 8 13.92 11.74 18.55
N LYS A 9 12.79 11.05 18.79
CA LYS A 9 12.18 10.14 17.83
C LYS A 9 11.82 11.02 16.64
N ARG A 10 12.72 11.03 15.64
CA ARG A 10 12.60 11.78 14.40
C ARG A 10 11.15 11.74 13.97
N ARG A 11 10.55 12.91 13.71
CA ARG A 11 9.20 13.09 13.15
C ARG A 11 8.99 12.03 12.07
N ASN A 12 8.38 10.91 12.45
CA ASN A 12 8.40 9.71 11.64
C ASN A 12 7.44 10.05 10.51
N ALA A 13 7.98 10.25 9.31
CA ALA A 13 7.16 10.70 8.22
C ALA A 13 6.18 9.57 7.89
N LYS A 14 4.91 9.77 8.28
CA LYS A 14 3.84 8.79 8.12
C LYS A 14 3.07 9.07 6.82
N ALA A 15 2.42 8.05 6.31
CA ALA A 15 1.46 8.12 5.22
C ALA A 15 0.09 7.67 5.73
N LEU A 16 -0.97 8.33 5.28
CA LEU A 16 -2.36 7.96 5.54
C LEU A 16 -2.86 7.08 4.40
N LEU A 17 -3.38 5.91 4.75
CA LEU A 17 -4.07 5.01 3.84
C LEU A 17 -5.54 4.90 4.26
N THR A 18 -6.46 5.16 3.33
CA THR A 18 -7.89 4.86 3.50
C THR A 18 -8.26 3.65 2.63
N VAL A 19 -8.92 2.67 3.24
CA VAL A 19 -9.36 1.42 2.60
C VAL A 19 -10.87 1.46 2.40
N LEU A 20 -11.32 1.24 1.16
CA LEU A 20 -12.73 1.13 0.78
C LEU A 20 -13.10 -0.33 0.46
N PRO A 21 -14.35 -0.77 0.73
CA PRO A 21 -15.50 0.04 1.16
C PRO A 21 -15.60 0.29 2.67
N SER A 22 -14.73 -0.33 3.49
CA SER A 22 -14.84 -0.24 4.96
C SER A 22 -14.63 1.16 5.53
N GLY A 23 -14.06 2.09 4.75
CA GLY A 23 -13.82 3.48 5.16
C GLY A 23 -12.73 3.64 6.22
N LYS A 24 -12.04 2.55 6.57
CA LYS A 24 -11.01 2.55 7.60
C LYS A 24 -9.79 3.32 7.12
N THR A 25 -9.27 4.20 7.98
CA THR A 25 -8.07 4.97 7.70
C THR A 25 -6.99 4.63 8.72
N VAL A 26 -5.79 4.34 8.23
CA VAL A 26 -4.63 3.98 9.05
C VAL A 26 -3.44 4.86 8.72
N GLU A 27 -2.66 5.18 9.75
CA GLU A 27 -1.36 5.83 9.60
C GLU A 27 -0.25 4.79 9.65
N VAL A 28 0.54 4.70 8.58
CA VAL A 28 1.67 3.77 8.49
C VAL A 28 2.96 4.52 8.16
N ALA A 29 4.09 3.90 8.43
CA ALA A 29 5.39 4.47 8.07
C ALA A 29 5.54 4.53 6.54
N ARG A 30 6.28 5.54 6.05
CA ARG A 30 6.70 5.55 4.64
C ARG A 30 7.56 4.33 4.32
N GLY A 31 7.43 3.84 3.08
CA GLY A 31 8.09 2.64 2.59
C GLY A 31 7.33 1.35 2.88
N VAL A 32 6.31 1.37 3.75
CA VAL A 32 5.44 0.22 4.00
C VAL A 32 4.66 -0.11 2.74
N ASN A 33 4.57 -1.40 2.43
CA ASN A 33 3.79 -1.88 1.28
C ASN A 33 2.28 -1.77 1.57
N LEU A 34 1.46 -1.64 0.52
CA LEU A 34 0.02 -1.53 0.69
C LEU A 34 -0.56 -2.78 1.36
N LEU A 35 0.02 -3.96 1.14
CA LEU A 35 -0.44 -5.20 1.77
C LEU A 35 -0.40 -5.14 3.31
N GLU A 36 0.73 -4.73 3.88
CA GLU A 36 0.95 -4.52 5.32
C GLU A 36 0.12 -3.35 5.83
N ALA A 37 -0.01 -2.28 5.04
CA ALA A 37 -0.83 -1.14 5.41
C ALA A 37 -2.32 -1.50 5.48
N ILE A 38 -2.83 -2.32 4.57
CA ILE A 38 -4.19 -2.85 4.61
C ILE A 38 -4.38 -3.75 5.84
N ALA A 39 -3.41 -4.63 6.12
CA ALA A 39 -3.41 -5.46 7.33
C ALA A 39 -3.44 -4.62 8.61
N ALA A 40 -2.69 -3.51 8.65
CA ALA A 40 -2.69 -2.57 9.78
C ALA A 40 -4.03 -1.84 9.94
N ALA A 41 -4.81 -1.68 8.87
CA ALA A 41 -6.19 -1.17 8.93
C ALA A 41 -7.20 -2.22 9.43
N GLY A 42 -6.76 -3.46 9.70
CA GLY A 42 -7.63 -4.57 10.06
C GLY A 42 -8.47 -5.09 8.89
N GLU A 43 -7.94 -4.93 7.67
CA GLU A 43 -8.47 -5.51 6.44
C GLU A 43 -7.44 -6.48 5.86
N ALA A 44 -7.86 -7.39 4.98
CA ALA A 44 -6.94 -8.32 4.34
C ALA A 44 -7.25 -8.43 2.84
N VAL A 45 -6.22 -8.65 2.05
CA VAL A 45 -6.37 -8.99 0.63
C VAL A 45 -5.77 -10.36 0.39
N ALA A 46 -6.45 -11.18 -0.41
CA ALA A 46 -5.96 -12.50 -0.80
C ALA A 46 -4.58 -12.40 -1.46
N HIS A 47 -3.65 -13.23 -1.02
CA HIS A 47 -2.32 -13.34 -1.62
C HIS A 47 -1.72 -14.71 -1.29
N ARG A 48 -1.33 -15.47 -2.32
CA ARG A 48 -0.72 -16.81 -2.15
C ARG A 48 0.75 -16.86 -2.51
N CYS A 49 1.21 -15.87 -3.28
CA CYS A 49 2.57 -15.85 -3.81
C CYS A 49 3.63 -15.28 -2.86
N GLY A 50 3.25 -14.86 -1.65
CA GLY A 50 4.15 -14.20 -0.69
C GLY A 50 4.70 -12.87 -1.19
N GLY A 51 3.89 -12.10 -1.92
CA GLY A 51 4.29 -10.78 -2.42
C GLY A 51 5.29 -10.77 -3.59
N ARG A 52 5.34 -11.85 -4.38
CA ARG A 52 6.25 -12.00 -5.53
C ARG A 52 5.63 -11.60 -6.88
N ALA A 53 4.52 -10.89 -6.88
CA ALA A 53 3.77 -10.50 -8.09
C ALA A 53 3.35 -11.66 -9.02
N ARG A 54 3.13 -12.88 -8.48
CA ARG A 54 2.77 -14.07 -9.29
C ARG A 54 1.28 -14.42 -9.30
N CYS A 55 0.55 -14.09 -8.23
CA CYS A 55 -0.84 -14.53 -8.10
C CYS A 55 -1.86 -13.54 -8.67
N GLY A 56 -1.63 -12.23 -8.56
CA GLY A 56 -2.61 -11.21 -8.98
C GLY A 56 -3.82 -11.07 -8.06
N GLU A 57 -3.95 -11.89 -7.01
CA GLU A 57 -5.08 -11.82 -6.06
C GLU A 57 -5.04 -10.57 -5.18
N CYS A 58 -3.85 -10.01 -4.94
CA CYS A 58 -3.66 -8.78 -4.17
C CYS A 58 -3.97 -7.51 -4.99
N HIS A 59 -4.88 -7.63 -5.96
CA HIS A 59 -5.29 -6.55 -6.83
C HIS A 59 -6.16 -5.56 -6.08
N VAL A 60 -5.78 -4.29 -6.14
CA VAL A 60 -6.51 -3.16 -5.56
C VAL A 60 -6.61 -2.05 -6.57
N LEU A 61 -7.65 -1.22 -6.44
CA LEU A 61 -7.82 -0.02 -7.25
C LEU A 61 -7.40 1.21 -6.46
N VAL A 62 -6.55 2.05 -7.05
CA VAL A 62 -6.15 3.31 -6.42
C VAL A 62 -7.11 4.41 -6.83
N ARG A 63 -7.99 4.82 -5.92
CA ARG A 63 -8.97 5.89 -6.17
C ARG A 63 -8.33 7.28 -6.11
N GLN A 64 -7.42 7.49 -5.15
CA GLN A 64 -6.71 8.77 -4.99
C GLN A 64 -5.29 8.55 -4.47
N GLY A 65 -4.40 9.52 -4.71
CA GLY A 65 -3.04 9.50 -4.18
C GLY A 65 -2.06 8.61 -4.94
N TRP A 66 -2.29 8.37 -6.24
CA TRP A 66 -1.40 7.57 -7.11
C TRP A 66 0.07 8.05 -7.11
N ARG A 67 0.30 9.36 -7.02
CA ARG A 67 1.65 9.95 -6.89
C ARG A 67 2.34 9.56 -5.58
N GLY A 68 1.57 9.19 -4.57
CA GLY A 68 2.03 8.72 -3.27
C GLY A 68 2.45 7.27 -3.22
N LEU A 69 2.41 6.54 -4.34
CA LEU A 69 2.85 5.15 -4.41
C LEU A 69 4.17 5.02 -5.15
N SER A 70 4.88 3.93 -4.89
CA SER A 70 6.04 3.50 -5.65
C SER A 70 5.71 3.38 -7.15
N LYS A 71 6.73 3.61 -7.99
CA LYS A 71 6.62 3.37 -9.43
C LYS A 71 6.23 1.91 -9.70
N VAL A 72 5.36 1.70 -10.68
CA VAL A 72 4.98 0.37 -11.16
C VAL A 72 6.23 -0.31 -11.73
N ARG A 73 6.55 -1.51 -11.22
CA ARG A 73 7.67 -2.32 -11.73
C ARG A 73 7.21 -3.17 -12.92
N GLN A 74 8.15 -3.63 -13.73
CA GLN A 74 7.84 -4.45 -14.92
C GLN A 74 7.06 -5.73 -14.54
N ALA A 75 7.53 -6.47 -13.54
CA ALA A 75 6.85 -7.68 -13.06
C ALA A 75 5.42 -7.43 -12.54
N GLU A 76 5.17 -6.25 -11.95
CA GLU A 76 3.82 -5.84 -11.54
C GLU A 76 2.94 -5.61 -12.77
N ARG A 77 3.45 -4.87 -13.75
CA ARG A 77 2.74 -4.55 -14.99
C ARG A 77 2.41 -5.80 -15.80
N ASP A 78 3.38 -6.71 -15.97
CA ASP A 78 3.20 -7.97 -16.69
C ASP A 78 2.17 -8.88 -16.04
N ARG A 79 2.04 -8.82 -14.70
CA ARG A 79 0.99 -9.57 -14.02
C ARG A 79 -0.37 -8.90 -14.14
N LEU A 80 -0.43 -7.57 -14.05
CA LEU A 80 -1.69 -6.82 -14.19
C LEU A 80 -2.34 -7.02 -15.56
N THR A 81 -1.57 -7.22 -16.64
CA THR A 81 -2.16 -7.53 -17.97
C THR A 81 -2.89 -8.88 -18.00
N GLN A 82 -2.58 -9.79 -17.07
CA GLN A 82 -3.22 -11.11 -16.96
C GLN A 82 -4.37 -11.11 -15.94
N VAL A 83 -4.56 -10.02 -15.20
CA VAL A 83 -5.64 -9.89 -14.22
C VAL A 83 -6.90 -9.42 -14.93
N CYS A 84 -7.99 -10.19 -14.79
CA CYS A 84 -9.28 -9.81 -15.35
C CYS A 84 -9.79 -8.53 -14.67
N GLY A 85 -10.25 -7.54 -15.45
CA GLY A 85 -10.73 -6.27 -14.90
C GLY A 85 -9.63 -5.31 -14.43
N ALA A 86 -8.37 -5.52 -14.84
CA ALA A 86 -7.31 -4.55 -14.58
C ALA A 86 -7.51 -3.26 -15.38
N GLU A 87 -7.64 -2.15 -14.67
CA GLU A 87 -7.73 -0.79 -15.21
C GLU A 87 -6.41 0.00 -15.03
N SER A 88 -6.31 1.19 -15.64
CA SER A 88 -5.16 2.09 -15.52
C SER A 88 -4.77 2.44 -14.07
N LEU A 89 -5.73 2.41 -13.15
CA LEU A 89 -5.51 2.71 -11.72
C LEU A 89 -5.30 1.45 -10.87
N SER A 90 -5.22 0.28 -11.50
CA SER A 90 -4.99 -0.98 -10.82
C SER A 90 -3.55 -1.12 -10.35
N ARG A 91 -3.38 -1.61 -9.12
CA ARG A 91 -2.08 -1.91 -8.52
C ARG A 91 -2.12 -3.27 -7.83
N LEU A 92 -0.95 -3.90 -7.72
CA LEU A 92 -0.79 -5.04 -6.84
C LEU A 92 -0.34 -4.52 -5.47
N ALA A 93 -1.17 -4.70 -4.44
CA ALA A 93 -0.90 -4.20 -3.09
C ALA A 93 0.45 -4.70 -2.52
N CYS A 94 0.91 -5.88 -2.93
CA CYS A 94 2.21 -6.39 -2.52
C CYS A 94 3.43 -5.70 -3.17
N GLN A 95 3.25 -4.99 -4.29
CA GLN A 95 4.33 -4.28 -4.99
C GLN A 95 4.28 -2.76 -4.80
N ALA A 96 3.09 -2.23 -4.50
CA ALA A 96 2.88 -0.83 -4.24
C ALA A 96 3.32 -0.47 -2.81
N ALA A 97 4.27 0.44 -2.68
CA ALA A 97 4.73 0.96 -1.39
C ALA A 97 4.37 2.43 -1.24
N LEU A 98 4.05 2.84 -0.01
CA LEU A 98 3.69 4.22 0.31
C LEU A 98 4.94 5.12 0.31
N GLY A 99 4.92 6.13 -0.54
CA GLY A 99 6.01 7.08 -0.74
C GLY A 99 5.89 8.34 0.12
N VAL A 100 6.41 9.45 -0.39
CA VAL A 100 6.52 10.71 0.35
C VAL A 100 5.18 11.44 0.50
N HIS A 101 4.22 11.21 -0.40
CA HIS A 101 2.93 11.91 -0.32
C HIS A 101 2.01 11.31 0.75
N ASN A 102 1.30 12.18 1.44
CA ASN A 102 0.75 11.88 2.76
C ASN A 102 -0.61 11.17 2.75
N LYS A 103 -1.33 11.05 1.64
CA LYS A 103 -2.69 10.47 1.60
C LYS A 103 -2.93 9.64 0.34
N VAL A 104 -3.31 8.37 0.53
CA VAL A 104 -3.68 7.43 -0.53
C VAL A 104 -5.03 6.80 -0.16
N ILE A 105 -5.92 6.69 -1.15
CA ILE A 105 -7.21 6.01 -1.00
C ILE A 105 -7.24 4.85 -1.98
N ILE A 106 -7.51 3.67 -1.46
CA ILE A 106 -7.60 2.44 -2.24
C ILE A 106 -8.94 1.77 -2.02
N GLU A 107 -9.31 0.94 -2.99
CA GLU A 107 -10.50 0.10 -2.96
C GLU A 107 -10.11 -1.36 -3.16
N LEU A 108 -10.67 -2.22 -2.31
CA LEU A 108 -10.52 -3.66 -2.40
C LEU A 108 -11.55 -4.20 -3.39
N ILE A 109 -11.08 -4.79 -4.49
CA ILE A 109 -11.94 -5.28 -5.59
C ILE A 109 -12.25 -6.78 -5.41
N ASN A 110 -11.28 -7.53 -4.86
CA ASN A 110 -11.40 -8.97 -4.62
C ASN A 110 -11.71 -9.24 -3.14
N HIS A 111 -12.86 -8.76 -2.69
CA HIS A 111 -13.33 -8.97 -1.32
C HIS A 111 -13.93 -10.36 -1.10
#